data_AF-U2P5T1-F1
#
_entry.id   AF-U2P5T1-F1
#
_cell.length_a   1.000
_cell.length_b   1.000
_cell.length_c   1.000
_cell.angle_alpha   90.00
_cell.angle_beta   90.00
_cell.angle_gamma   90.00
#
_symmetry.space_group_name_H-M   'P 1'
#
loop_
_entity.id
_entity.type
_entity.pdbx_description
1 polymer ?
#
loop_
_entity_poly.entity_id
_entity_poly.type
_entity_poly.pdbx_seq_one_letter_code
_entity_poly.pdbx_strand_id
1 'polypeptide(L)'
;MNTLKLEMENCYGIQKIQQDIDFSKNNVAVIYAPNGTMKSSFAKTFEAIRDGKTVEEKVYGCKSKYSITDETSTAISPESIMVINPFDENAYENQGTLMANETLRRQYIQIYKSIDQSREAMFGKIKASLKYSSRSSFDAESSMLNDWGYTKKDLFLCLKEIENKLNNSELQCSLKEEELDYNTLFNSKVYSMVTSGKTSELIEEYEKKYSELLEKSLYMQKGVIDHNNYANISDSLGNNGFFGAKNEIRLVAKDGSTSVTLRTQGELNELIKKEKEQVLNTKELKDLFEKINKAISKNKDTQAFNAYLQQHPDVVAEYRDIDKFKKKVWVKVFDIYQAELHDLLEYYDKAQNDLKQLRDKAKSETTDWNRALDLFKKRFLFHSQ
;
A
#
# COMPACT_ATOMS: atom_id res chain seq x y z
N MET A 1 43.99 -1.99 11.82
CA MET A 1 44.71 -2.32 10.58
C MET A 1 45.72 -1.22 10.31
N ASN A 2 47.00 -1.56 10.43
CA ASN A 2 48.11 -0.64 10.19
C ASN A 2 48.67 -0.78 8.77
N THR A 3 48.51 -1.94 8.13
CA THR A 3 48.95 -2.15 6.75
C THR A 3 47.93 -3.01 6.02
N LEU A 4 47.56 -2.59 4.80
CA LEU A 4 46.74 -3.39 3.89
C LEU A 4 47.60 -3.89 2.74
N LYS A 5 47.77 -5.20 2.66
CA LYS A 5 48.51 -5.86 1.58
C LYS A 5 47.56 -6.15 0.43
N LEU A 6 47.88 -5.61 -0.75
CA LEU A 6 47.09 -5.78 -1.97
C LEU A 6 47.87 -6.60 -2.98
N GLU A 7 47.42 -7.82 -3.23
CA GLU A 7 47.88 -8.64 -4.35
C GLU A 7 46.69 -8.91 -5.26
N MET A 8 46.72 -8.40 -6.48
CA MET A 8 45.64 -8.58 -7.46
C MET A 8 46.26 -8.88 -8.83
N GLU A 9 45.73 -9.89 -9.52
CA GLU A 9 46.15 -10.30 -10.84
C GLU A 9 44.91 -10.59 -11.69
N ASN A 10 44.88 -10.04 -12.91
CA ASN A 10 43.77 -10.20 -13.87
C ASN A 10 42.37 -9.88 -13.30
N CYS A 11 42.22 -8.80 -12.53
CA CYS A 11 40.94 -8.42 -11.90
C CYS A 11 40.26 -7.27 -12.68
N TYR A 12 39.20 -7.56 -13.45
CA TYR A 12 38.41 -6.66 -14.33
C TYR A 12 39.17 -5.87 -15.43
N GLY A 13 40.48 -5.67 -15.27
CA GLY A 13 41.37 -4.87 -16.11
C GLY A 13 42.72 -4.57 -15.45
N ILE A 14 42.88 -4.93 -14.17
CA ILE A 14 44.16 -4.89 -13.46
C ILE A 14 44.98 -6.11 -13.90
N GLN A 15 46.11 -5.89 -14.61
CA GLN A 15 47.02 -6.97 -14.98
C GLN A 15 47.70 -7.56 -13.74
N LYS A 16 48.41 -6.72 -12.98
CA LYS A 16 49.05 -7.10 -11.72
C LYS A 16 49.25 -5.89 -10.81
N ILE A 17 48.88 -6.01 -9.54
CA ILE A 17 49.19 -5.09 -8.45
C ILE A 17 49.74 -5.92 -7.31
N GLN A 18 50.86 -5.47 -6.75
CA GLN A 18 51.42 -5.99 -5.52
C GLN A 18 51.93 -4.79 -4.72
N GLN A 19 51.13 -4.32 -3.77
CA GLN A 19 51.44 -3.11 -3.03
C GLN A 19 50.86 -3.13 -1.63
N ASP A 20 51.65 -2.64 -0.67
CA ASP A 20 51.24 -2.49 0.71
C ASP A 20 50.86 -1.03 0.96
N ILE A 21 49.66 -0.81 1.48
CA ILE A 21 49.19 0.51 1.89
C ILE A 21 49.39 0.63 3.39
N ASP A 22 50.27 1.54 3.79
CA ASP A 22 50.54 1.87 5.18
C ASP A 22 49.53 2.89 5.73
N PHE A 23 48.76 2.47 6.73
CA PHE A 23 47.78 3.26 7.46
C PHE A 23 48.27 3.67 8.87
N SER A 24 49.51 3.34 9.25
CA SER A 24 50.05 3.61 10.60
C SER A 24 50.07 5.08 10.99
N LYS A 25 50.20 5.99 10.01
CA LYS A 25 50.24 7.44 10.21
C LYS A 25 48.92 8.14 9.89
N ASN A 26 48.08 7.53 9.05
CA ASN A 26 46.82 8.10 8.58
C ASN A 26 45.89 6.97 8.11
N ASN A 27 44.61 7.02 8.48
CA ASN A 27 43.60 6.04 8.08
C ASN A 27 43.07 6.26 6.65
N VAL A 28 43.63 7.22 5.90
CA VAL A 28 43.25 7.51 4.52
C VAL A 28 44.41 7.34 3.56
N ALA A 29 44.17 6.59 2.48
CA ALA A 29 45.09 6.43 1.36
C ALA A 29 44.47 7.00 0.08
N VAL A 30 45.29 7.71 -0.71
CA VAL A 30 44.89 8.24 -2.02
C VAL A 30 45.59 7.41 -3.09
N ILE A 31 44.81 6.69 -3.89
CA ILE A 31 45.31 5.87 -4.98
C ILE A 31 45.18 6.64 -6.29
N TYR A 32 46.32 6.87 -6.95
CA TYR A 32 46.38 7.58 -8.22
C TYR A 32 46.74 6.63 -9.35
N ALA A 33 45.98 6.67 -10.45
CA ALA A 33 46.29 5.96 -11.69
C ALA A 33 45.77 6.75 -12.90
N PRO A 34 46.35 6.61 -14.10
CA PRO A 34 45.85 7.27 -15.32
C PRO A 34 44.42 6.84 -15.69
N ASN A 35 43.73 7.64 -16.51
CA ASN A 35 42.39 7.28 -16.98
C ASN A 35 42.43 6.00 -17.84
N GLY A 36 41.41 5.14 -17.68
CA GLY A 36 41.33 3.87 -18.42
C GLY A 36 42.24 2.74 -17.92
N THR A 37 42.95 2.90 -16.80
CA THR A 37 43.88 1.88 -16.30
C THR A 37 43.25 1.01 -15.19
N MET A 38 43.11 1.58 -13.99
CA MET A 38 42.94 0.78 -12.78
C MET A 38 41.78 1.22 -11.88
N LYS A 39 41.45 2.52 -11.84
CA LYS A 39 40.55 3.09 -10.82
C LYS A 39 39.18 2.42 -10.77
N SER A 40 38.51 2.30 -11.92
CA SER A 40 37.22 1.64 -12.01
C SER A 40 37.31 0.12 -11.81
N SER A 41 38.38 -0.51 -12.28
CA SER A 41 38.61 -1.95 -12.09
C SER A 41 38.85 -2.29 -10.62
N PHE A 42 39.60 -1.43 -9.91
CA PHE A 42 39.86 -1.54 -8.48
C PHE A 42 38.57 -1.42 -7.67
N ALA A 43 37.75 -0.41 -7.96
CA ALA A 43 36.44 -0.26 -7.33
C ALA A 43 35.54 -1.50 -7.56
N LYS A 44 35.47 -2.00 -8.80
CA LYS A 44 34.70 -3.21 -9.14
C LYS A 44 35.21 -4.47 -8.45
N THR A 45 36.53 -4.61 -8.25
CA THR A 45 37.10 -5.73 -7.49
C THR A 45 36.61 -5.73 -6.05
N PHE A 46 36.68 -4.59 -5.36
CA PHE A 46 36.18 -4.47 -3.98
C PHE A 46 34.65 -4.62 -3.90
N GLU A 47 33.92 -4.13 -4.90
CA GLU A 47 32.47 -4.29 -4.99
C GLU A 47 32.07 -5.77 -5.15
N ALA A 48 32.78 -6.52 -5.99
CA ALA A 48 32.56 -7.95 -6.17
C ALA A 48 32.86 -8.73 -4.89
N ILE A 49 33.94 -8.39 -4.18
CA ILE A 49 34.27 -9.03 -2.89
C ILE A 49 33.18 -8.75 -1.85
N ARG A 50 32.71 -7.49 -1.73
CA ARG A 50 31.60 -7.11 -0.84
C ARG A 50 30.34 -7.92 -1.13
N ASP A 51 29.98 -8.04 -2.40
CA ASP A 51 28.74 -8.73 -2.84
C ASP A 51 28.88 -10.27 -2.86
N GLY A 52 30.04 -10.83 -2.49
CA GLY A 52 30.33 -12.26 -2.62
C GLY A 52 30.32 -12.76 -4.06
N LYS A 53 30.48 -11.87 -5.05
CA LYS A 53 30.54 -12.19 -6.48
C LYS A 53 31.95 -12.62 -6.88
N THR A 54 32.04 -13.45 -7.92
CA THR A 54 33.34 -13.84 -8.49
C THR A 54 34.00 -12.67 -9.21
N VAL A 55 35.23 -12.35 -8.81
CA VAL A 55 36.09 -11.42 -9.54
C VAL A 55 36.50 -12.07 -10.86
N GLU A 56 36.30 -11.37 -11.97
CA GLU A 56 36.52 -11.90 -13.32
C GLU A 56 37.40 -10.95 -14.16
N GLU A 57 38.08 -11.51 -15.15
CA GLU A 57 38.80 -10.79 -16.19
C GLU A 57 37.91 -10.68 -17.43
N LYS A 58 37.73 -9.47 -17.97
CA LYS A 58 36.70 -9.19 -18.98
C LYS A 58 37.19 -9.17 -20.42
N VAL A 59 38.50 -9.26 -20.67
CA VAL A 59 39.09 -8.96 -21.99
C VAL A 59 39.72 -10.19 -22.66
N TYR A 60 40.43 -11.03 -21.91
CA TYR A 60 41.26 -12.14 -22.41
C TYR A 60 40.93 -13.51 -21.79
N GLY A 61 39.95 -13.60 -20.89
CA GLY A 61 39.51 -14.85 -20.26
C GLY A 61 40.55 -15.45 -19.30
N CYS A 62 41.44 -14.63 -18.75
CA CYS A 62 42.45 -15.08 -17.80
C CYS A 62 41.82 -15.38 -16.42
N LYS A 63 42.41 -16.33 -15.68
CA LYS A 63 42.00 -16.59 -14.29
C LYS A 63 42.40 -15.42 -13.40
N SER A 64 41.40 -14.78 -12.77
CA SER A 64 41.61 -13.74 -11.76
C SER A 64 42.13 -14.34 -10.46
N LYS A 65 43.07 -13.65 -9.82
CA LYS A 65 43.58 -13.97 -8.48
C LYS A 65 43.64 -12.70 -7.66
N TYR A 66 43.21 -12.77 -6.41
CA TYR A 66 43.36 -11.68 -5.48
C TYR A 66 43.67 -12.21 -4.07
N SER A 67 44.45 -11.44 -3.32
CA SER A 67 44.72 -11.61 -1.90
C SER A 67 44.75 -10.22 -1.29
N ILE A 68 43.79 -9.94 -0.41
CA ILE A 68 43.67 -8.66 0.29
C ILE A 68 43.68 -8.99 1.78
N THR A 69 44.81 -8.71 2.43
CA THR A 69 45.05 -9.11 3.83
C THR A 69 45.60 -7.96 4.66
N ASP A 70 45.42 -8.05 5.97
CA ASP A 70 45.98 -7.11 6.94
C ASP A 70 47.45 -7.45 7.33
N GLU A 71 48.00 -6.71 8.29
CA GLU A 71 49.35 -6.94 8.84
C GLU A 71 49.56 -8.36 9.40
N THR A 72 48.50 -9.05 9.82
CA THR A 72 48.54 -10.42 10.37
C THR A 72 48.32 -11.50 9.30
N SER A 73 48.18 -11.11 8.03
CA SER A 73 47.78 -11.97 6.91
C SER A 73 46.34 -12.49 7.02
N THR A 74 45.48 -11.81 7.77
CA THR A 74 44.05 -12.11 7.86
C THR A 74 43.32 -11.44 6.69
N ALA A 75 42.44 -12.17 6.02
CA ALA A 75 41.65 -11.63 4.91
C ALA A 75 40.64 -10.59 5.40
N ILE A 76 40.46 -9.52 4.62
CA ILE A 76 39.47 -8.49 4.94
C ILE A 76 38.06 -9.06 4.76
N SER A 77 37.21 -8.85 5.77
CA SER A 77 35.81 -9.30 5.73
C SER A 77 35.04 -8.56 4.62
N PRO A 78 34.23 -9.26 3.80
CA PRO A 78 33.32 -8.60 2.85
C PRO A 78 32.43 -7.53 3.48
N GLU A 79 32.04 -7.74 4.74
CA GLU A 79 31.15 -6.84 5.49
C GLU A 79 31.81 -5.51 5.88
N SER A 80 33.16 -5.45 5.89
CA SER A 80 33.91 -4.23 6.19
C SER A 80 34.28 -3.42 4.94
N ILE A 81 33.88 -3.87 3.75
CA ILE A 81 34.17 -3.21 2.48
C ILE A 81 32.96 -2.38 2.02
N MET A 82 33.19 -1.09 1.75
CA MET A 82 32.20 -0.20 1.15
C MET A 82 32.79 0.47 -0.09
N VAL A 83 32.06 0.40 -1.21
CA VAL A 83 32.41 1.09 -2.46
C VAL A 83 31.32 2.10 -2.75
N ILE A 84 31.69 3.39 -2.83
CA ILE A 84 30.77 4.48 -3.19
C ILE A 84 31.03 4.86 -4.65
N ASN A 85 30.04 4.62 -5.50
CA ASN A 85 30.09 5.04 -6.90
C ASN A 85 29.33 6.36 -7.05
N PRO A 86 29.95 7.45 -7.52
CA PRO A 86 29.31 8.76 -7.65
C PRO A 86 28.11 8.80 -8.62
N PHE A 87 27.88 7.74 -9.39
CA PHE A 87 26.78 7.63 -10.35
C PHE A 87 25.65 6.67 -9.91
N ASP A 88 25.70 6.13 -8.69
CA ASP A 88 24.66 5.24 -8.18
C ASP A 88 23.64 6.03 -7.34
N GLU A 89 22.44 6.26 -7.89
CA GLU A 89 21.36 7.01 -7.23
C GLU A 89 20.87 6.34 -5.93
N ASN A 90 21.11 5.02 -5.76
CA ASN A 90 20.77 4.27 -4.56
C ASN A 90 21.73 4.51 -3.38
N ALA A 91 22.74 5.38 -3.54
CA ALA A 91 23.61 5.80 -2.44
C ALA A 91 22.83 6.52 -1.31
N TYR A 92 21.64 7.05 -1.58
CA TYR A 92 20.81 7.77 -0.61
C TYR A 92 20.08 6.88 0.41
N GLU A 93 19.72 5.63 0.09
CA GLU A 93 19.12 4.70 1.06
C GLU A 93 20.15 4.20 2.09
N ASN A 94 21.45 4.37 1.80
CA ASN A 94 22.58 3.89 2.60
C ASN A 94 23.23 4.96 3.49
N GLN A 95 22.50 5.99 3.95
CA GLN A 95 23.06 7.03 4.84
C GLN A 95 23.62 6.48 6.16
N GLY A 96 23.08 5.38 6.69
CA GLY A 96 23.66 4.70 7.86
C GLY A 96 25.05 4.13 7.58
N THR A 97 25.34 3.74 6.34
CA THR A 97 26.63 3.16 5.89
C THR A 97 27.70 4.24 5.66
N LEU A 98 27.30 5.50 5.45
CA LEU A 98 28.22 6.66 5.41
C LEU A 98 28.71 7.08 6.80
N MET A 99 28.12 6.55 7.88
CA MET A 99 28.59 6.78 9.24
C MET A 99 29.83 5.92 9.48
N ALA A 100 31.00 6.56 9.57
CA ALA A 100 32.27 5.88 9.84
C ALA A 100 32.26 5.15 11.20
N ASN A 101 31.46 5.63 12.15
CA ASN A 101 31.28 5.02 13.45
C ASN A 101 30.22 3.91 13.40
N GLU A 102 30.67 2.66 13.58
CA GLU A 102 29.84 1.46 13.57
C GLU A 102 28.73 1.48 14.65
N THR A 103 28.99 2.11 15.80
CA THR A 103 28.00 2.22 16.88
C THR A 103 26.86 3.17 16.48
N LEU A 104 27.19 4.32 15.90
CA LEU A 104 26.19 5.26 15.38
C LEU A 104 25.40 4.66 14.22
N ARG A 105 26.06 3.89 13.35
CA ARG A 105 25.42 3.14 12.26
C ARG A 105 24.41 2.11 12.77
N ARG A 106 24.78 1.29 13.76
CA ARG A 106 23.87 0.30 14.36
C ARG A 106 22.65 0.97 15.00
N GLN A 107 22.87 2.09 15.71
CA GLN A 107 21.77 2.87 16.29
C GLN A 107 20.83 3.43 15.21
N TYR A 108 21.38 3.97 14.13
CA TYR A 108 20.60 4.45 12.98
C TYR A 108 19.73 3.34 12.36
N ILE A 109 20.33 2.20 12.04
CA ILE A 109 19.61 1.06 11.43
C ILE A 109 18.51 0.55 12.36
N GLN A 110 18.81 0.45 13.67
CA GLN A 110 17.85 -0.03 14.66
C GLN A 110 16.62 0.88 14.77
N ILE A 111 16.81 2.21 14.73
CA ILE A 111 15.70 3.17 14.76
C ILE A 111 14.76 2.93 13.56
N TYR A 112 15.29 2.89 12.34
CA TYR A 112 14.46 2.64 11.15
C TYR A 112 13.75 1.30 11.19
N LYS A 113 14.47 0.23 11.59
CA LYS A 113 13.89 -1.12 11.69
C LYS A 113 12.73 -1.16 12.68
N SER A 114 12.87 -0.53 13.84
CA SER A 114 11.81 -0.50 14.84
C SER A 114 10.59 0.30 14.39
N ILE A 115 10.79 1.41 13.67
CA ILE A 115 9.67 2.18 13.08
C ILE A 115 8.91 1.31 12.07
N ASP A 116 9.65 0.65 11.19
CA ASP A 116 9.11 -0.19 10.13
C ASP A 116 8.27 -1.34 10.71
N GLN A 117 8.77 -1.99 11.75
CA GLN A 117 8.07 -3.06 12.48
C GLN A 117 6.77 -2.58 13.13
N SER A 118 6.79 -1.43 13.82
CA SER A 118 5.58 -0.87 14.44
C SER A 118 4.54 -0.45 13.39
N ARG A 119 5.01 0.15 12.28
CA ARG A 119 4.16 0.51 11.13
C ARG A 119 3.47 -0.73 10.55
N GLU A 120 4.24 -1.75 10.20
CA GLU A 120 3.72 -3.00 9.62
C GLU A 120 2.73 -3.69 10.55
N ALA A 121 3.01 -3.72 11.86
CA ALA A 121 2.10 -4.31 12.85
C ALA A 121 0.75 -3.58 12.91
N MET A 122 0.75 -2.24 12.92
CA MET A 122 -0.47 -1.44 12.94
C MET A 122 -1.29 -1.64 11.66
N PHE A 123 -0.67 -1.50 10.48
CA PHE A 123 -1.38 -1.69 9.21
C PHE A 123 -1.84 -3.14 9.00
N GLY A 124 -1.14 -4.12 9.58
CA GLY A 124 -1.59 -5.51 9.63
C GLY A 124 -2.90 -5.69 10.40
N LYS A 125 -3.05 -5.04 11.56
CA LYS A 125 -4.31 -5.02 12.34
C LYS A 125 -5.42 -4.30 11.58
N ILE A 126 -5.13 -3.12 11.05
CA ILE A 126 -6.07 -2.32 10.23
C ILE A 126 -6.61 -3.14 9.06
N LYS A 127 -5.73 -3.83 8.33
CA LYS A 127 -6.13 -4.69 7.21
C LYS A 127 -7.12 -5.78 7.65
N ALA A 128 -6.92 -6.39 8.82
CA ALA A 128 -7.85 -7.37 9.36
C ALA A 128 -9.21 -6.74 9.74
N SER A 129 -9.22 -5.56 10.36
CA SER A 129 -10.46 -4.83 10.70
C SER A 129 -11.30 -4.48 9.46
N LEU A 130 -10.63 -4.20 8.33
CA LEU A 130 -11.28 -3.92 7.05
C LEU A 130 -11.75 -5.18 6.29
N LYS A 131 -11.86 -6.33 6.99
CA LYS A 131 -12.24 -7.65 6.46
C LYS A 131 -11.37 -8.19 5.33
N TYR A 132 -10.14 -7.69 5.19
CA TYR A 132 -9.18 -8.30 4.27
C TYR A 132 -8.46 -9.47 4.94
N SER A 133 -8.37 -10.59 4.21
CA SER A 133 -7.53 -11.71 4.67
C SER A 133 -6.04 -11.34 4.66
N SER A 134 -5.25 -12.03 5.48
CA SER A 134 -3.79 -11.89 5.50
C SER A 134 -3.14 -12.17 4.14
N ARG A 135 -3.79 -12.98 3.29
CA ARG A 135 -3.34 -13.32 1.92
C ARG A 135 -3.78 -12.32 0.86
N SER A 136 -4.62 -11.35 1.20
CA SER A 136 -5.05 -10.32 0.26
C SER A 136 -3.85 -9.50 -0.22
N SER A 137 -3.82 -9.12 -1.49
CA SER A 137 -2.87 -8.15 -2.03
C SER A 137 -3.20 -6.70 -1.65
N PHE A 138 -4.27 -6.48 -0.88
CA PHE A 138 -4.65 -5.15 -0.40
C PHE A 138 -3.55 -4.55 0.48
N ASP A 139 -3.12 -3.36 0.10
CA ASP A 139 -2.19 -2.50 0.82
C ASP A 139 -2.98 -1.37 1.47
N ALA A 140 -3.20 -1.49 2.79
CA ALA A 140 -3.96 -0.53 3.56
C ALA A 140 -3.26 0.84 3.64
N GLU A 141 -1.92 0.84 3.70
CA GLU A 141 -1.13 2.07 3.78
C GLU A 141 -1.25 2.87 2.49
N SER A 142 -0.99 2.24 1.34
CA SER A 142 -1.11 2.91 0.04
C SER A 142 -2.55 3.34 -0.25
N SER A 143 -3.54 2.54 0.16
CA SER A 143 -4.96 2.88 -0.05
C SER A 143 -5.38 4.10 0.78
N MET A 144 -4.99 4.14 2.06
CA MET A 144 -5.21 5.30 2.93
C MET A 144 -4.56 6.55 2.34
N LEU A 145 -3.29 6.47 1.93
CA LEU A 145 -2.59 7.63 1.36
C LEU A 145 -3.28 8.16 0.11
N ASN A 146 -3.69 7.27 -0.80
CA ASN A 146 -4.40 7.66 -2.01
C ASN A 146 -5.73 8.36 -1.71
N ASP A 147 -6.52 7.85 -0.75
CA ASP A 147 -7.80 8.46 -0.37
C ASP A 147 -7.64 9.83 0.32
N TRP A 148 -6.52 10.04 0.99
CA TRP A 148 -6.19 11.32 1.61
C TRP A 148 -5.41 12.27 0.69
N GLY A 149 -5.00 11.82 -0.50
CA GLY A 149 -4.26 12.62 -1.48
C GLY A 149 -2.78 12.78 -1.18
N TYR A 150 -2.19 11.86 -0.41
CA TYR A 150 -0.78 11.86 -0.01
C TYR A 150 0.05 10.84 -0.79
N THR A 151 1.37 11.04 -0.80
CA THR A 151 2.32 10.04 -1.33
C THR A 151 2.93 9.22 -0.20
N LYS A 152 3.63 8.12 -0.54
CA LYS A 152 4.35 7.30 0.45
C LYS A 152 5.36 8.09 1.29
N LYS A 153 5.91 9.18 0.76
CA LYS A 153 6.85 10.05 1.49
C LYS A 153 6.17 10.86 2.59
N ASP A 154 4.86 11.07 2.47
CA ASP A 154 4.07 11.92 3.35
C ASP A 154 3.30 11.11 4.39
N LEU A 155 3.63 9.82 4.57
CA LEU A 155 2.92 8.93 5.48
C LEU A 155 2.75 9.52 6.87
N PHE A 156 3.84 10.03 7.45
CA PHE A 156 3.82 10.62 8.78
C PHE A 156 2.89 11.85 8.86
N LEU A 157 2.89 12.70 7.83
CA LEU A 157 2.00 13.86 7.77
C LEU A 157 0.53 13.44 7.69
N CYS A 158 0.23 12.44 6.86
CA CYS A 158 -1.10 11.87 6.73
C CYS A 158 -1.61 11.28 8.06
N LEU A 159 -0.78 10.48 8.75
CA LEU A 159 -1.14 9.88 10.04
C LEU A 159 -1.41 10.95 11.10
N LYS A 160 -0.59 12.00 11.15
CA LYS A 160 -0.78 13.14 12.05
C LYS A 160 -2.05 13.94 11.72
N GLU A 161 -2.37 14.10 10.44
CA GLU A 161 -3.63 14.73 10.03
C GLU A 161 -4.84 13.90 10.48
N ILE A 162 -4.77 12.57 10.34
CA ILE A 162 -5.82 11.66 10.79
C ILE A 162 -5.98 11.73 12.31
N GLU A 163 -4.89 11.67 13.08
CA GLU A 163 -4.91 11.77 14.55
C GLU A 163 -5.62 13.05 15.02
N ASN A 164 -5.28 14.19 14.41
CA ASN A 164 -5.92 15.47 14.72
C ASN A 164 -7.40 15.53 14.34
N LYS A 165 -7.85 14.65 13.44
CA LYS A 165 -9.22 14.58 12.94
C LYS A 165 -10.05 13.46 13.57
N LEU A 166 -9.50 12.66 14.49
CA LEU A 166 -10.25 11.60 15.18
C LEU A 166 -11.51 12.13 15.88
N ASN A 167 -11.42 13.31 16.50
CA ASN A 167 -12.55 13.95 17.20
C ASN A 167 -13.35 14.92 16.32
N ASN A 168 -13.10 14.96 15.00
CA ASN A 168 -13.79 15.89 14.12
C ASN A 168 -15.22 15.38 13.81
N SER A 169 -16.24 16.14 14.21
CA SER A 169 -17.64 15.78 14.02
C SER A 169 -18.04 15.60 12.55
N GLU A 170 -17.41 16.30 11.61
CA GLU A 170 -17.70 16.18 10.19
C GLU A 170 -17.14 14.90 9.55
N LEU A 171 -16.18 14.26 10.21
CA LEU A 171 -15.52 13.04 9.75
C LEU A 171 -15.90 11.80 10.57
N GLN A 172 -16.88 11.93 11.46
CA GLN A 172 -17.45 10.78 12.16
C GLN A 172 -18.20 9.85 11.20
N CYS A 173 -18.01 8.56 11.41
CA CYS A 173 -18.69 7.49 10.68
C CYS A 173 -19.65 6.76 11.63
N SER A 174 -20.89 6.53 11.18
CA SER A 174 -21.90 5.80 11.96
C SER A 174 -21.65 4.30 12.04
N LEU A 175 -20.84 3.75 11.14
CA LEU A 175 -20.55 2.33 11.05
C LEU A 175 -19.82 1.81 12.30
N LYS A 176 -20.22 0.62 12.74
CA LYS A 176 -19.51 -0.15 13.76
C LYS A 176 -18.30 -0.87 13.16
N GLU A 177 -17.37 -1.27 14.01
CA GLU A 177 -16.16 -2.00 13.60
C GLU A 177 -16.47 -3.25 12.75
N GLU A 178 -17.46 -4.05 13.15
CA GLU A 178 -17.86 -5.28 12.46
C GLU A 178 -18.46 -5.02 11.06
N GLU A 179 -18.87 -3.78 10.79
CA GLU A 179 -19.55 -3.36 9.56
C GLU A 179 -18.56 -2.78 8.54
N LEU A 180 -17.30 -2.56 8.92
CA LEU A 180 -16.25 -1.97 8.07
C LEU A 180 -15.73 -2.97 7.02
N ASP A 181 -16.50 -3.17 5.95
CA ASP A 181 -16.05 -3.91 4.77
C ASP A 181 -15.59 -2.95 3.66
N TYR A 182 -14.33 -2.52 3.73
CA TYR A 182 -13.80 -1.52 2.80
C TYR A 182 -13.85 -2.00 1.33
N ASN A 183 -13.67 -3.30 1.07
CA ASN A 183 -13.74 -3.84 -0.28
C ASN A 183 -15.17 -3.76 -0.85
N THR A 184 -16.16 -4.14 -0.04
CA THR A 184 -17.57 -4.08 -0.45
C THR A 184 -18.02 -2.64 -0.65
N LEU A 185 -17.55 -1.70 0.19
CA LEU A 185 -17.90 -0.28 0.17
C LEU A 185 -17.24 0.50 -0.98
N PHE A 186 -15.96 0.25 -1.28
CA PHE A 186 -15.15 1.17 -2.10
C PHE A 186 -14.35 0.50 -3.23
N ASN A 187 -14.65 -0.75 -3.59
CA ASN A 187 -13.97 -1.36 -4.74
C ASN A 187 -14.13 -0.50 -6.01
N SER A 188 -13.22 -0.72 -6.97
CA SER A 188 -13.17 0.07 -8.21
C SER A 188 -14.46 0.04 -9.01
N LYS A 189 -15.22 -1.07 -8.98
CA LYS A 189 -16.50 -1.17 -9.68
C LYS A 189 -17.58 -0.33 -9.01
N VAL A 190 -17.66 -0.37 -7.68
CA VAL A 190 -18.57 0.47 -6.89
C VAL A 190 -18.21 1.94 -7.07
N TYR A 191 -16.93 2.30 -6.97
CA TYR A 191 -16.48 3.67 -7.20
C TYR A 191 -16.89 4.16 -8.60
N SER A 192 -16.64 3.37 -9.64
CA SER A 192 -17.03 3.70 -11.02
C SER A 192 -18.54 3.80 -11.21
N MET A 193 -19.33 3.03 -10.45
CA MET A 193 -20.78 3.05 -10.50
C MET A 193 -21.33 4.33 -9.87
N VAL A 194 -20.88 4.64 -8.64
CA VAL A 194 -21.33 5.80 -7.86
C VAL A 194 -20.95 7.12 -8.54
N THR A 195 -19.73 7.19 -9.09
CA THR A 195 -19.22 8.39 -9.79
C THR A 195 -19.72 8.53 -11.23
N SER A 196 -20.41 7.52 -11.77
CA SER A 196 -20.95 7.58 -13.13
C SER A 196 -22.23 8.41 -13.18
N GLY A 197 -22.17 9.55 -13.88
CA GLY A 197 -23.33 10.41 -14.11
C GLY A 197 -23.82 11.06 -12.82
N LYS A 198 -25.11 10.86 -12.50
CA LYS A 198 -25.77 11.41 -11.30
C LYS A 198 -26.09 10.32 -10.26
N THR A 199 -25.38 9.19 -10.30
CA THR A 199 -25.73 8.03 -9.47
C THR A 199 -25.56 8.33 -7.98
N SER A 200 -24.48 9.02 -7.58
CA SER A 200 -24.25 9.48 -6.20
C SER A 200 -25.37 10.36 -5.63
N GLU A 201 -25.98 11.22 -6.46
CA GLU A 201 -27.09 12.09 -6.06
C GLU A 201 -28.41 11.31 -5.89
N LEU A 202 -28.54 10.19 -6.59
CA LEU A 202 -29.80 9.46 -6.76
C LEU A 202 -29.84 8.13 -6.00
N ILE A 203 -28.71 7.66 -5.47
CA ILE A 203 -28.62 6.46 -4.62
C ILE A 203 -29.52 6.58 -3.38
N GLU A 204 -29.57 7.76 -2.77
CA GLU A 204 -30.42 8.01 -1.59
C GLU A 204 -31.91 7.90 -1.93
N GLU A 205 -32.33 8.52 -3.04
CA GLU A 205 -33.71 8.41 -3.52
C GLU A 205 -34.05 6.98 -3.94
N TYR A 206 -33.12 6.30 -4.60
CA TYR A 206 -33.25 4.91 -5.00
C TYR A 206 -33.47 3.99 -3.80
N GLU A 207 -32.61 4.04 -2.77
CA GLU A 207 -32.72 3.19 -1.58
C GLU A 207 -34.01 3.46 -0.80
N LYS A 208 -34.44 4.73 -0.73
CA LYS A 208 -35.73 5.08 -0.14
C LYS A 208 -36.89 4.45 -0.91
N LYS A 209 -36.89 4.57 -2.24
CA LYS A 209 -37.94 3.98 -3.10
C LYS A 209 -37.92 2.46 -3.08
N TYR A 210 -36.73 1.88 -3.03
CA TYR A 210 -36.53 0.44 -2.89
C TYR A 210 -37.06 -0.06 -1.54
N SER A 211 -36.80 0.65 -0.45
CA SER A 211 -37.36 0.32 0.86
C SER A 211 -38.89 0.46 0.88
N GLU A 212 -39.45 1.53 0.30
CA GLU A 212 -40.91 1.71 0.14
C GLU A 212 -41.55 0.55 -0.67
N LEU A 213 -40.87 0.07 -1.72
CA LEU A 213 -41.28 -1.08 -2.52
C LEU A 213 -41.37 -2.34 -1.67
N LEU A 214 -40.34 -2.65 -0.90
CA LEU A 214 -40.31 -3.84 -0.05
C LEU A 214 -41.33 -3.78 1.10
N GLU A 215 -41.57 -2.59 1.65
CA GLU A 215 -42.58 -2.40 2.69
C GLU A 215 -44.01 -2.55 2.19
N LYS A 216 -44.32 -2.05 0.99
CA LYS A 216 -45.66 -2.16 0.40
C LYS A 216 -45.90 -3.50 -0.27
N SER A 217 -44.85 -4.14 -0.78
CA SER A 217 -45.01 -5.40 -1.48
C SER A 217 -45.49 -6.50 -0.56
N LEU A 218 -46.44 -7.29 -1.04
CA LEU A 218 -46.94 -8.46 -0.29
C LEU A 218 -45.99 -9.66 -0.40
N TYR A 219 -45.21 -9.75 -1.48
CA TYR A 219 -44.43 -10.94 -1.79
C TYR A 219 -42.92 -10.72 -1.72
N MET A 220 -42.43 -9.47 -1.70
CA MET A 220 -41.01 -9.17 -1.56
C MET A 220 -40.64 -8.98 -0.09
N GLN A 221 -39.44 -9.42 0.27
CA GLN A 221 -38.91 -9.33 1.63
C GLN A 221 -37.46 -8.89 1.62
N LYS A 222 -37.17 -7.82 2.38
CA LYS A 222 -35.84 -7.22 2.53
C LYS A 222 -34.80 -8.27 2.95
N GLY A 223 -33.70 -8.35 2.22
CA GLY A 223 -32.60 -9.29 2.49
C GLY A 223 -32.92 -10.77 2.21
N VAL A 224 -34.12 -11.11 1.72
CA VAL A 224 -34.54 -12.49 1.44
C VAL A 224 -34.83 -12.69 -0.04
N ILE A 225 -35.79 -11.93 -0.59
CA ILE A 225 -36.20 -12.05 -1.99
C ILE A 225 -36.76 -10.70 -2.49
N ASP A 226 -36.16 -10.18 -3.54
CA ASP A 226 -36.54 -8.91 -4.17
C ASP A 226 -37.04 -9.08 -5.62
N HIS A 227 -37.32 -7.96 -6.29
CA HIS A 227 -37.77 -7.97 -7.68
C HIS A 227 -36.75 -8.55 -8.66
N ASN A 228 -35.44 -8.44 -8.38
CA ASN A 228 -34.38 -9.01 -9.21
C ASN A 228 -34.33 -10.53 -9.02
N ASN A 229 -34.45 -11.01 -7.79
CA ASN A 229 -34.54 -12.45 -7.52
C ASN A 229 -35.74 -13.06 -8.22
N TYR A 230 -36.92 -12.42 -8.13
CA TYR A 230 -38.12 -12.88 -8.79
C TYR A 230 -37.99 -12.89 -10.32
N ALA A 231 -37.36 -11.87 -10.93
CA ALA A 231 -37.07 -11.86 -12.37
C ALA A 231 -36.17 -13.04 -12.76
N ASN A 232 -35.09 -13.28 -12.01
CA ASN A 232 -34.18 -14.40 -12.26
C ASN A 232 -34.88 -15.77 -12.12
N ILE A 233 -35.75 -15.92 -11.12
CA ILE A 233 -36.56 -17.14 -10.92
C ILE A 233 -37.51 -17.32 -12.10
N SER A 234 -38.21 -16.26 -12.51
CA SER A 234 -39.14 -16.29 -13.64
C SER A 234 -38.45 -16.74 -14.94
N ASP A 235 -37.29 -16.16 -15.25
CA ASP A 235 -36.50 -16.51 -16.42
C ASP A 235 -35.96 -17.93 -16.34
N SER A 236 -35.46 -18.35 -15.18
CA SER A 236 -34.95 -19.71 -14.97
C SER A 236 -36.06 -20.76 -15.15
N LEU A 237 -37.23 -20.55 -14.54
CA LEU A 237 -38.35 -21.48 -14.65
C LEU A 237 -38.95 -21.50 -16.06
N GLY A 238 -39.03 -20.35 -16.72
CA GLY A 238 -39.45 -20.23 -18.12
C GLY A 238 -38.51 -20.97 -19.07
N ASN A 239 -37.22 -20.70 -19.00
CA ASN A 239 -36.20 -21.28 -19.90
C ASN A 239 -36.05 -22.79 -19.72
N ASN A 240 -36.31 -23.32 -18.52
CA ASN A 240 -36.26 -24.76 -18.25
C ASN A 240 -37.60 -25.48 -18.46
N GLY A 241 -38.60 -24.81 -19.04
CA GLY A 241 -39.88 -25.44 -19.40
C GLY A 241 -40.77 -25.83 -18.20
N PHE A 242 -40.54 -25.26 -17.01
CA PHE A 242 -41.25 -25.59 -15.78
C PHE A 242 -42.78 -25.47 -15.92
N PHE A 243 -43.23 -24.35 -16.47
CA PHE A 243 -44.65 -24.09 -16.73
C PHE A 243 -45.19 -24.90 -17.92
N GLY A 244 -44.33 -25.28 -18.87
CA GLY A 244 -44.71 -26.15 -20.00
C GLY A 244 -45.10 -27.56 -19.54
N ALA A 245 -44.51 -28.02 -18.43
CA ALA A 245 -44.88 -29.26 -17.76
C ALA A 245 -46.14 -29.16 -16.86
N LYS A 246 -46.87 -28.02 -16.91
CA LYS A 246 -48.05 -27.73 -16.09
C LYS A 246 -47.78 -27.67 -14.58
N ASN A 247 -46.55 -27.40 -14.18
CA ASN A 247 -46.23 -27.09 -12.79
C ASN A 247 -46.69 -25.67 -12.43
N GLU A 248 -47.00 -25.46 -11.16
CA GLU A 248 -47.52 -24.19 -10.65
C GLU A 248 -46.61 -23.68 -9.51
N ILE A 249 -46.56 -22.37 -9.33
CA ILE A 249 -45.87 -21.72 -8.21
C ILE A 249 -46.91 -21.15 -7.27
N ARG A 250 -46.78 -21.44 -5.98
CA ARG A 250 -47.58 -20.78 -4.93
C ARG A 250 -46.71 -19.76 -4.21
N LEU A 251 -47.06 -18.47 -4.35
CA LEU A 251 -46.46 -17.39 -3.57
C LEU A 251 -47.35 -17.09 -2.36
N VAL A 252 -46.75 -17.04 -1.18
CA VAL A 252 -47.43 -16.70 0.07
C VAL A 252 -47.05 -15.27 0.44
N ALA A 253 -48.03 -14.47 0.82
CA ALA A 253 -47.77 -13.11 1.29
C ALA A 253 -46.90 -13.14 2.55
N LYS A 254 -46.07 -12.12 2.74
CA LYS A 254 -45.11 -12.01 3.84
C LYS A 254 -45.74 -12.08 5.24
N ASP A 255 -46.99 -11.67 5.36
CA ASP A 255 -47.80 -11.71 6.58
C ASP A 255 -48.60 -13.01 6.74
N GLY A 256 -48.51 -13.92 5.76
CA GLY A 256 -49.25 -15.18 5.72
C GLY A 256 -50.76 -15.01 5.44
N SER A 257 -51.24 -13.80 5.17
CA SER A 257 -52.67 -13.50 5.03
C SER A 257 -53.30 -14.13 3.78
N THR A 258 -52.52 -14.21 2.70
CA THR A 258 -52.99 -14.63 1.39
C THR A 258 -51.93 -15.44 0.64
N SER A 259 -52.37 -16.20 -0.36
CA SER A 259 -51.47 -16.86 -1.30
C SER A 259 -52.04 -16.82 -2.71
N VAL A 260 -51.17 -16.65 -3.69
CA VAL A 260 -51.52 -16.68 -5.11
C VAL A 260 -50.84 -17.87 -5.78
N THR A 261 -51.58 -18.55 -6.65
CA THR A 261 -51.05 -19.63 -7.48
C THR A 261 -50.87 -19.11 -8.89
N LEU A 262 -49.65 -19.25 -9.41
CA LEU A 262 -49.22 -18.78 -10.72
C LEU A 262 -48.92 -19.99 -11.61
N ARG A 263 -49.53 -20.01 -12.79
CA ARG A 263 -49.50 -21.13 -13.75
C ARG A 263 -48.63 -20.85 -14.95
N THR A 264 -48.25 -19.60 -15.18
CA THR A 264 -47.45 -19.19 -16.33
C THR A 264 -46.35 -18.22 -15.93
N GLN A 265 -45.28 -18.17 -16.74
CA GLN A 265 -44.22 -17.17 -16.61
C GLN A 265 -44.78 -15.74 -16.75
N GLY A 266 -45.78 -15.55 -17.62
CA GLY A 266 -46.45 -14.27 -17.82
C GLY A 266 -47.15 -13.77 -16.55
N GLU A 267 -47.87 -14.65 -15.86
CA GLU A 267 -48.54 -14.31 -14.58
C GLU A 267 -47.54 -13.89 -13.49
N LEU A 268 -46.40 -14.58 -13.39
CA LEU A 268 -45.33 -14.21 -12.45
C LEU A 268 -44.74 -12.83 -12.80
N ASN A 269 -44.45 -12.58 -14.08
CA ASN A 269 -43.92 -11.30 -14.54
C ASN A 269 -44.91 -10.15 -14.33
N GLU A 270 -46.20 -10.36 -14.59
CA GLU A 270 -47.24 -9.37 -14.35
C GLU A 270 -47.41 -9.05 -12.86
N LEU A 271 -47.32 -10.05 -11.98
CA LEU A 271 -47.38 -9.84 -10.54
C LEU A 271 -46.21 -8.96 -10.07
N ILE A 272 -44.98 -9.30 -10.46
CA ILE A 272 -43.78 -8.51 -10.13
C ILE A 272 -43.91 -7.08 -10.66
N LYS A 273 -44.42 -6.93 -11.90
CA LYS A 273 -44.66 -5.62 -12.51
C LYS A 273 -45.69 -4.81 -11.71
N LYS A 274 -46.81 -5.40 -11.31
CA LYS A 274 -47.83 -4.73 -10.49
C LYS A 274 -47.26 -4.26 -9.15
N GLU A 275 -46.46 -5.09 -8.48
CA GLU A 275 -45.79 -4.71 -7.22
C GLU A 275 -44.82 -3.53 -7.43
N LYS A 276 -44.05 -3.51 -8.53
CA LYS A 276 -43.21 -2.36 -8.91
C LYS A 276 -44.01 -1.09 -9.17
N GLU A 277 -45.13 -1.19 -9.88
CA GLU A 277 -45.95 -0.04 -10.28
C GLU A 277 -46.70 0.62 -9.11
N GLN A 278 -46.91 -0.10 -8.01
CA GLN A 278 -47.49 0.48 -6.78
C GLN A 278 -46.58 1.54 -6.13
N VAL A 279 -45.27 1.47 -6.36
CA VAL A 279 -44.29 2.39 -5.74
C VAL A 279 -43.62 3.31 -6.77
N LEU A 280 -43.34 2.80 -7.96
CA LEU A 280 -42.79 3.57 -9.08
C LEU A 280 -43.94 4.05 -9.97
N ASN A 281 -44.57 5.16 -9.59
CA ASN A 281 -45.79 5.67 -10.23
C ASN A 281 -45.56 6.68 -11.37
N THR A 282 -44.35 7.23 -11.52
CA THR A 282 -43.99 8.13 -12.64
C THR A 282 -42.98 7.48 -13.58
N LYS A 283 -43.03 7.88 -14.86
CA LYS A 283 -42.10 7.37 -15.88
C LYS A 283 -40.65 7.73 -15.56
N GLU A 284 -40.41 8.95 -15.08
CA GLU A 284 -39.08 9.41 -14.69
C GLU A 284 -38.50 8.60 -13.52
N LEU A 285 -39.30 8.30 -12.50
CA LEU A 285 -38.88 7.46 -11.37
C LEU A 285 -38.60 6.02 -11.81
N LYS A 286 -39.43 5.46 -12.69
CA LYS A 286 -39.20 4.12 -13.26
C LYS A 286 -37.88 4.05 -14.03
N ASP A 287 -37.63 5.02 -14.92
CA ASP A 287 -36.43 5.06 -15.75
C ASP A 287 -35.17 5.25 -14.89
N LEU A 288 -35.24 6.10 -13.86
CA LEU A 288 -34.16 6.30 -12.90
C LEU A 288 -33.86 5.03 -12.09
N PHE A 289 -34.91 4.42 -11.53
CA PHE A 289 -34.80 3.22 -10.71
C PHE A 289 -34.20 2.06 -11.51
N GLU A 290 -34.69 1.81 -12.72
CA GLU A 290 -34.16 0.75 -13.58
C GLU A 290 -32.70 1.02 -14.00
N LYS A 291 -32.30 2.28 -14.20
CA LYS A 291 -30.91 2.63 -14.51
C LYS A 291 -29.97 2.28 -13.36
N ILE A 292 -30.32 2.67 -12.13
CA ILE A 292 -29.51 2.39 -10.93
C ILE A 292 -29.53 0.89 -10.63
N ASN A 293 -30.71 0.26 -10.66
CA ASN A 293 -30.86 -1.17 -10.44
C ASN A 293 -30.02 -1.99 -11.44
N LYS A 294 -30.01 -1.62 -12.72
CA LYS A 294 -29.15 -2.27 -13.73
C LYS A 294 -27.66 -2.09 -13.44
N ALA A 295 -27.25 -0.93 -12.93
CA ALA A 295 -25.86 -0.68 -12.58
C ALA A 295 -25.43 -1.52 -11.37
N ILE A 296 -26.30 -1.59 -10.36
CA ILE A 296 -26.10 -2.34 -9.12
C ILE A 296 -26.15 -3.87 -9.34
N SER A 297 -27.03 -4.36 -10.21
CA SER A 297 -27.15 -5.80 -10.49
C SER A 297 -26.12 -6.33 -11.51
N LYS A 298 -25.25 -5.46 -12.08
CA LYS A 298 -24.37 -5.81 -13.21
C LYS A 298 -23.35 -6.91 -12.89
N ASN A 299 -22.81 -6.95 -11.68
CA ASN A 299 -21.77 -7.91 -11.30
C ASN A 299 -21.86 -8.26 -9.80
N LYS A 300 -21.12 -9.29 -9.38
CA LYS A 300 -21.15 -9.77 -7.99
C LYS A 300 -20.74 -8.70 -6.97
N ASP A 301 -19.80 -7.83 -7.31
CA ASP A 301 -19.30 -6.81 -6.37
C ASP A 301 -20.35 -5.71 -6.14
N THR A 302 -21.02 -5.27 -7.22
CA THR A 302 -22.11 -4.29 -7.12
C THR A 302 -23.37 -4.89 -6.48
N GLN A 303 -23.60 -6.20 -6.63
CA GLN A 303 -24.66 -6.92 -5.92
C GLN A 303 -24.38 -7.04 -4.42
N ALA A 304 -23.13 -7.33 -4.04
CA ALA A 304 -22.71 -7.36 -2.64
C ALA A 304 -22.84 -5.96 -1.99
N PHE A 305 -22.46 -4.92 -2.74
CA PHE A 305 -22.69 -3.53 -2.34
C PHE A 305 -24.17 -3.21 -2.11
N ASN A 306 -25.07 -3.64 -3.01
CA ASN A 306 -26.52 -3.48 -2.82
C ASN A 306 -27.00 -4.11 -1.51
N ALA A 307 -26.58 -5.36 -1.26
CA ALA A 307 -26.96 -6.08 -0.06
C ALA A 307 -26.47 -5.36 1.20
N TYR A 308 -25.27 -4.74 1.13
CA TYR A 308 -24.74 -3.90 2.19
C TYR A 308 -25.59 -2.66 2.44
N LEU A 309 -25.93 -1.88 1.39
CA LEU A 309 -26.76 -0.67 1.53
C LEU A 309 -28.13 -0.98 2.16
N GLN A 310 -28.73 -2.12 1.80
CA GLN A 310 -29.99 -2.55 2.40
C GLN A 310 -29.87 -2.76 3.90
N GLN A 311 -28.74 -3.28 4.38
CA GLN A 311 -28.50 -3.52 5.81
C GLN A 311 -28.13 -2.24 6.56
N HIS A 312 -27.53 -1.26 5.87
CA HIS A 312 -27.05 0.00 6.44
C HIS A 312 -27.65 1.23 5.71
N PRO A 313 -28.95 1.54 5.90
CA PRO A 313 -29.57 2.71 5.27
C PRO A 313 -28.95 4.04 5.70
N ASP A 314 -28.29 4.07 6.86
CA ASP A 314 -27.64 5.24 7.44
C ASP A 314 -26.42 5.71 6.63
N VAL A 315 -25.71 4.80 5.95
CA VAL A 315 -24.55 5.17 5.13
C VAL A 315 -24.91 5.65 3.72
N VAL A 316 -26.17 5.49 3.30
CA VAL A 316 -26.59 5.78 1.92
C VAL A 316 -26.34 7.25 1.56
N ALA A 317 -26.63 8.17 2.49
CA ALA A 317 -26.43 9.60 2.29
C ALA A 317 -24.93 9.99 2.13
N GLU A 318 -24.02 9.19 2.68
CA GLU A 318 -22.58 9.44 2.61
C GLU A 318 -22.04 9.26 1.18
N TYR A 319 -22.68 8.46 0.33
CA TYR A 319 -22.26 8.25 -1.06
C TYR A 319 -22.46 9.46 -1.97
N ARG A 320 -23.14 10.51 -1.49
CA ARG A 320 -23.17 11.80 -2.19
C ARG A 320 -21.77 12.37 -2.38
N ASP A 321 -20.87 12.13 -1.41
CA ASP A 321 -19.45 12.46 -1.46
C ASP A 321 -18.63 11.23 -1.04
N ILE A 322 -18.42 10.32 -2.00
CA ILE A 322 -17.69 9.07 -1.77
C ILE A 322 -16.25 9.29 -1.28
N ASP A 323 -15.59 10.35 -1.72
CA ASP A 323 -14.21 10.65 -1.32
C ASP A 323 -14.17 11.12 0.15
N LYS A 324 -15.14 11.94 0.58
CA LYS A 324 -15.32 12.25 2.00
C LYS A 324 -15.68 11.01 2.82
N PHE A 325 -16.55 10.14 2.30
CA PHE A 325 -16.94 8.92 3.00
C PHE A 325 -15.76 7.96 3.22
N LYS A 326 -14.87 7.80 2.24
CA LYS A 326 -13.61 7.06 2.41
C LYS A 326 -12.78 7.61 3.57
N LYS A 327 -12.62 8.93 3.67
CA LYS A 327 -11.91 9.58 4.77
C LYS A 327 -12.57 9.29 6.12
N LYS A 328 -13.91 9.36 6.20
CA LYS A 328 -14.68 8.99 7.40
C LYS A 328 -14.39 7.56 7.86
N VAL A 329 -14.35 6.61 6.92
CA VAL A 329 -14.04 5.21 7.23
C VAL A 329 -12.62 5.08 7.75
N TRP A 330 -11.63 5.75 7.15
CA TRP A 330 -10.27 5.75 7.69
C TRP A 330 -10.21 6.34 9.10
N VAL A 331 -10.84 7.49 9.34
CA VAL A 331 -10.91 8.10 10.69
C VAL A 331 -11.50 7.09 11.68
N LYS A 332 -12.58 6.40 11.32
CA LYS A 332 -13.21 5.40 12.19
C LYS A 332 -12.31 4.21 12.50
N VAL A 333 -11.55 3.74 11.52
CA VAL A 333 -10.59 2.65 11.69
C VAL A 333 -9.46 3.08 12.64
N PHE A 334 -8.93 4.29 12.46
CA PHE A 334 -7.86 4.81 13.31
C PHE A 334 -8.34 5.21 14.71
N ASP A 335 -9.63 5.53 14.88
CA ASP A 335 -10.27 5.72 16.18
C ASP A 335 -10.27 4.43 17.00
N ILE A 336 -10.50 3.27 16.36
CA ILE A 336 -10.39 1.95 17.02
C ILE A 336 -8.95 1.67 17.47
N TYR A 337 -7.97 2.04 16.66
CA TYR A 337 -6.54 1.85 16.93
C TYR A 337 -5.85 3.14 17.41
N GLN A 338 -6.56 4.00 18.15
CA GLN A 338 -6.06 5.32 18.53
C GLN A 338 -4.78 5.24 19.36
N ALA A 339 -4.70 4.28 20.29
CA ALA A 339 -3.52 4.09 21.13
C ALA A 339 -2.29 3.73 20.29
N GLU A 340 -2.43 2.76 19.38
CA GLU A 340 -1.34 2.36 18.49
C GLU A 340 -0.93 3.46 17.50
N LEU A 341 -1.89 4.26 17.01
CA LEU A 341 -1.59 5.43 16.18
C LEU A 341 -0.77 6.46 16.97
N HIS A 342 -1.20 6.77 18.18
CA HIS A 342 -0.53 7.73 19.05
C HIS A 342 0.89 7.26 19.39
N ASP A 343 1.05 6.01 19.83
CA ASP A 343 2.34 5.40 20.14
C ASP A 343 3.29 5.43 18.93
N LEU A 344 2.77 5.15 17.73
CA LEU A 344 3.54 5.20 16.50
C LEU A 344 4.01 6.64 16.21
N LEU A 345 3.13 7.63 16.35
CA LEU A 345 3.45 9.04 16.10
C LEU A 345 4.46 9.58 17.12
N GLU A 346 4.30 9.28 18.40
CA GLU A 346 5.29 9.61 19.44
C GLU A 346 6.65 8.97 19.13
N TYR A 347 6.64 7.71 18.71
CA TYR A 347 7.86 6.99 18.34
C TYR A 347 8.56 7.63 17.13
N TYR A 348 7.80 8.06 16.12
CA TYR A 348 8.32 8.82 14.98
C TYR A 348 8.93 10.16 15.40
N ASP A 349 8.25 10.94 16.23
CA ASP A 349 8.75 12.23 16.70
C ASP A 349 10.04 12.05 17.52
N LYS A 350 10.10 11.03 18.38
CA LYS A 350 11.33 10.65 19.10
C LYS A 350 12.44 10.22 18.14
N ALA A 351 12.13 9.37 17.18
CA ALA A 351 13.09 8.90 16.19
C ALA A 351 13.66 10.05 15.34
N GLN A 352 12.84 11.02 14.93
CA GLN A 352 13.34 12.21 14.22
C GLN A 352 14.35 13.00 15.05
N ASN A 353 14.10 13.15 16.36
CA ASN A 353 15.03 13.80 17.27
C ASN A 353 16.32 13.00 17.45
N ASP A 354 16.22 11.68 17.65
CA ASP A 354 17.38 10.79 17.79
C ASP A 354 18.23 10.77 16.51
N LEU A 355 17.59 10.71 15.33
CA LEU A 355 18.27 10.78 14.03
C LEU A 355 18.96 12.13 13.81
N LYS A 356 18.35 13.23 14.27
CA LYS A 356 18.98 14.56 14.23
C LYS A 356 20.22 14.60 15.11
N GLN A 357 20.13 14.11 16.34
CA GLN A 357 21.28 14.03 17.25
C GLN A 357 22.40 13.12 16.71
N LEU A 358 22.05 11.98 16.12
CA LEU A 358 22.99 11.08 15.45
C LEU A 358 23.69 11.77 14.28
N ARG A 359 22.95 12.54 13.47
CA ARG A 359 23.51 13.32 12.36
C ARG A 359 24.46 14.40 12.85
N ASP A 360 24.13 15.09 13.94
CA ASP A 360 25.00 16.12 14.52
C ASP A 360 26.26 15.51 15.14
N LYS A 361 26.16 14.35 15.79
CA LYS A 361 27.34 13.58 16.26
C LYS A 361 28.22 13.15 15.09
N ALA A 362 27.65 12.61 14.01
CA ALA A 362 28.41 12.24 12.82
C ALA A 362 29.10 13.45 12.15
N LYS A 363 28.46 14.63 12.16
CA LYS A 363 29.09 15.88 11.72
C LYS A 363 30.21 16.37 12.64
N SER A 364 30.19 16.02 13.92
CA SER A 364 31.32 16.31 14.81
C SER A 364 32.51 15.35 14.57
N GLU A 365 32.25 14.12 14.09
CA GLU A 365 33.27 13.15 13.71
C GLU A 365 33.92 13.44 12.35
N THR A 366 33.36 14.35 11.53
CA THR A 366 33.96 14.77 10.24
C THR A 366 35.34 15.44 10.36
N THR A 367 35.94 15.56 11.54
CA THR A 367 37.34 15.98 11.70
C THR A 367 38.31 15.12 10.90
N ASP A 368 38.11 13.80 10.78
CA ASP A 368 39.04 12.94 10.03
C ASP A 368 38.86 13.04 8.52
N TRP A 369 37.62 13.17 8.04
CA TRP A 369 37.34 13.47 6.64
C TRP A 369 37.86 14.87 6.28
N ASN A 370 37.57 15.88 7.09
CA ASN A 370 38.11 17.23 6.88
C ASN A 370 39.64 17.23 6.88
N ARG A 371 40.29 16.41 7.71
CA ARG A 371 41.75 16.25 7.72
C ARG A 371 42.27 15.57 6.44
N ALA A 372 41.56 14.58 5.92
CA ALA A 372 41.87 13.96 4.63
C ALA A 372 41.66 14.92 3.45
N LEU A 373 40.60 15.72 3.49
CA LEU A 373 40.26 16.74 2.49
C LEU A 373 41.26 17.90 2.54
N ASP A 374 41.73 18.29 3.72
CA ASP A 374 42.82 19.25 3.92
C ASP A 374 44.16 18.71 3.43
N LEU A 375 44.47 17.43 3.66
CA LEU A 375 45.66 16.79 3.08
C LEU A 375 45.60 16.77 1.56
N PHE A 376 44.43 16.49 0.98
CA PHE A 376 44.20 16.59 -0.46
C PHE A 376 44.41 18.03 -0.95
N LYS A 377 43.75 19.01 -0.34
CA LYS A 377 43.88 20.43 -0.69
C LYS A 377 45.33 20.93 -0.57
N LYS A 378 46.04 20.62 0.51
CA LYS A 378 47.47 20.97 0.69
C LYS A 378 48.36 20.38 -0.39
N ARG A 379 48.04 19.19 -0.90
CA ARG A 379 48.84 18.48 -1.89
C ARG A 379 48.51 18.87 -3.33
N PHE A 380 47.32 19.42 -3.59
CA PHE A 380 46.83 19.67 -4.95
C PHE A 380 46.39 21.12 -5.26
N LEU A 381 46.29 22.04 -4.27
CA LEU A 381 45.93 23.45 -4.50
C LEU A 381 47.10 24.44 -4.39
N PHE A 382 48.32 23.99 -4.07
CA PHE A 382 49.52 24.82 -4.22
C PHE A 382 50.25 24.45 -5.51
N HIS A 383 49.68 24.81 -6.67
CA HIS A 383 50.40 24.97 -7.96
C HIS A 383 49.54 25.83 -8.93
N SER A 384 49.00 26.93 -8.42
CA SER A 384 48.54 28.04 -9.27
C SER A 384 49.18 29.34 -8.78
N GLN A 385 50.45 29.51 -9.13
CA GLN A 385 51.06 30.83 -9.32
C GLN A 385 51.67 30.85 -10.71
#